data_AF-A0A2V8F482-F1
#
_entry.id   AF-A0A2V8F482-F1
#
_cell.length_a   1.000
_cell.length_b   1.000
_cell.length_c   1.000
_cell.angle_alpha   90.00
_cell.angle_beta   90.00
_cell.angle_gamma   90.00
#
_symmetry.space_group_name_H-M   'P 1'
#
loop_
_entity.id
_entity.type
_entity.pdbx_description
1 polymer ?
#
loop_
_entity_poly.entity_id
_entity_poly.type
_entity_poly.pdbx_seq_one_letter_code
_entity_poly.pdbx_strand_id
1 'polypeptide(L)'
;MKGMLAALMAVVVLVASSRAQQAPPHTHLVIVVDGLRPDYVTPEAMPRLFRLGRRGIVFRSHHSVFPTVTRVNAASFVTGAYPETHGLMGNSVYIPR
;
A
#
# COMPACT_ATOMS: atom_id res chain seq x y z
N MET A 1 27.78 -46.00 12.79
CA MET A 1 27.81 -44.70 13.52
C MET A 1 27.94 -43.49 12.58
N LYS A 2 28.86 -43.47 11.59
CA LYS A 2 29.07 -42.33 10.68
C LYS A 2 27.84 -41.96 9.82
N GLY A 3 27.11 -42.93 9.28
CA GLY A 3 25.91 -42.68 8.45
C GLY A 3 24.73 -42.08 9.23
N MET A 4 24.60 -42.44 10.51
CA MET A 4 23.54 -41.90 11.38
C MET A 4 23.83 -40.43 11.74
N LEU A 5 25.10 -40.07 11.94
CA LEU A 5 25.51 -38.70 12.20
C LEU A 5 25.32 -37.79 10.97
N ALA A 6 25.61 -38.32 9.76
CA ALA A 6 25.41 -37.60 8.51
C ALA A 6 23.93 -37.34 8.20
N ALA A 7 23.06 -38.34 8.43
CA ALA A 7 21.62 -38.19 8.28
C ALA A 7 21.04 -37.15 9.26
N LEU A 8 21.51 -37.16 10.52
CA LEU A 8 21.10 -36.17 11.52
C LEU A 8 21.52 -34.75 11.12
N MET A 9 22.76 -34.58 10.66
CA MET A 9 23.24 -33.29 10.16
C MET A 9 22.44 -32.79 8.95
N ALA A 10 22.09 -33.67 8.01
CA ALA A 10 21.29 -33.32 6.85
C ALA A 10 19.87 -32.85 7.24
N VAL A 11 19.24 -33.52 8.22
CA VAL A 11 17.94 -33.10 8.76
C VAL A 11 18.03 -31.75 9.48
N VAL A 12 19.07 -31.53 10.28
CA VAL A 12 19.28 -30.24 10.97
C VAL A 12 19.46 -29.10 9.97
N VAL A 13 20.23 -29.32 8.89
CA VAL A 13 20.41 -28.34 7.82
C VAL A 13 19.08 -28.06 7.10
N LEU A 14 18.30 -29.09 6.77
CA LEU A 14 17.00 -28.92 6.10
C LEU A 14 16.00 -28.10 6.94
N VAL A 15 15.97 -28.34 8.26
CA VAL A 15 15.07 -27.64 9.20
C VAL A 15 15.52 -26.19 9.43
N ALA A 16 16.83 -25.92 9.42
CA ALA A 16 17.36 -24.56 9.55
C ALA A 16 17.05 -23.69 8.32
N SER A 17 17.18 -24.24 7.12
CA SER A 17 16.87 -23.54 5.86
C SER A 17 15.39 -23.15 5.75
N SER A 18 14.48 -23.98 6.27
CA SER A 18 13.04 -23.70 6.22
C SER A 18 12.62 -22.56 7.14
N ARG A 19 13.29 -22.36 8.28
CA ARG A 19 13.07 -21.20 9.16
C ARG A 19 13.65 -19.89 8.60
N ALA A 20 14.78 -19.95 7.91
CA ALA A 20 15.38 -18.77 7.29
C ALA A 20 14.55 -18.20 6.12
N GLN A 21 13.72 -19.04 5.48
CA GLN A 21 12.92 -18.66 4.32
C GLN A 21 11.63 -17.88 4.69
N GLN A 22 11.21 -17.88 5.96
CA GLN A 22 9.99 -17.19 6.37
C GLN A 22 10.33 -15.76 6.82
N ALA A 23 10.46 -14.85 5.85
CA ALA A 23 10.40 -13.43 6.15
C ALA A 23 9.06 -13.13 6.86
N PRO A 24 9.06 -12.35 7.96
CA PRO A 24 7.83 -11.99 8.63
C PRO A 24 6.88 -11.32 7.63
N PRO A 25 5.56 -11.61 7.69
CA PRO A 25 4.60 -11.04 6.75
C PRO A 25 4.71 -9.51 6.78
N HIS A 26 4.81 -8.91 5.59
CA HIS A 26 4.79 -7.46 5.45
C HIS A 26 3.38 -6.94 5.69
N THR A 27 3.17 -6.24 6.80
CA THR A 27 1.90 -5.54 7.05
C THR A 27 1.91 -4.20 6.32
N HIS A 28 0.95 -4.01 5.41
CA HIS A 28 0.73 -2.75 4.72
C HIS A 28 -0.51 -2.05 5.28
N LEU A 29 -0.33 -0.81 5.75
CA LEU A 29 -1.42 0.05 6.20
C LEU A 29 -1.57 1.22 5.22
N VAL A 30 -2.75 1.34 4.63
CA VAL A 30 -3.12 2.48 3.78
C VAL A 30 -4.06 3.38 4.57
N ILE A 31 -3.70 4.66 4.71
CA ILE A 31 -4.55 5.68 5.35
C ILE A 31 -4.95 6.67 4.25
N VAL A 32 -6.26 6.83 4.05
CA VAL A 32 -6.83 7.80 3.11
C VAL A 32 -7.47 8.93 3.91
N VAL A 33 -7.07 10.17 3.61
CA VAL A 33 -7.69 11.38 4.15
C VAL A 33 -8.39 12.10 3.02
N ASP A 34 -9.73 12.06 3.01
CA ASP A 34 -10.52 12.65 1.94
C ASP A 34 -10.34 14.18 1.90
N GLY A 35 -10.22 14.74 0.71
CA GLY A 35 -10.08 16.19 0.50
C GLY A 35 -8.82 16.84 1.07
N LEU A 36 -7.79 16.08 1.48
CA LEU A 36 -6.55 16.66 2.01
C LEU A 36 -5.68 17.24 0.89
N ARG A 37 -5.69 18.58 0.76
CA ARG A 37 -4.80 19.28 -0.17
C ARG A 37 -3.36 19.29 0.37
N PRO A 38 -2.32 19.08 -0.47
CA PRO A 38 -0.94 18.96 0.01
C PRO A 38 -0.42 20.16 0.80
N ASP A 39 -0.86 21.37 0.47
CA ASP A 39 -0.47 22.62 1.13
C ASP A 39 -1.11 22.82 2.52
N TYR A 40 -2.07 21.98 2.92
CA TYR A 40 -2.57 21.96 4.31
C TYR A 40 -1.60 21.31 5.29
N VAL A 41 -0.64 20.52 4.80
CA VAL A 41 0.30 19.78 5.63
C VAL A 41 1.49 20.66 5.99
N THR A 42 1.32 21.50 7.02
CA THR A 42 2.39 22.36 7.55
C THR A 42 2.92 21.87 8.91
N PRO A 43 4.12 22.29 9.35
CA PRO A 43 4.62 22.00 10.70
C PRO A 43 3.69 22.50 11.81
N GLU A 44 3.00 23.61 11.60
CA GLU A 44 2.15 24.27 12.59
C GLU A 44 0.78 23.60 12.69
N ALA A 45 0.15 23.31 11.54
CA ALA A 45 -1.20 22.76 11.50
C ALA A 45 -1.23 21.23 11.65
N MET A 46 -0.25 20.52 11.06
CA MET A 46 -0.22 19.06 11.00
C MET A 46 1.15 18.47 11.37
N PRO A 47 1.70 18.77 12.56
CA PRO A 47 3.09 18.43 12.94
C PRO A 47 3.41 16.94 12.82
N ARG A 48 2.44 16.06 13.10
CA ARG A 48 2.64 14.60 13.02
C ARG A 48 2.74 14.10 11.58
N LEU A 49 1.85 14.57 10.70
CA LEU A 49 1.84 14.18 9.29
C LEU A 49 3.02 14.81 8.54
N PHE A 50 3.34 16.08 8.84
CA PHE A 50 4.53 16.75 8.32
C PHE A 50 5.81 15.96 8.67
N ARG A 51 5.97 15.57 9.95
CA ARG A 51 7.11 14.74 10.38
C ARG A 51 7.11 13.35 9.75
N LEU A 52 5.95 12.76 9.47
CA LEU A 52 5.87 11.49 8.74
C LEU A 52 6.43 11.64 7.32
N GLY A 53 6.01 12.67 6.58
CA GLY A 53 6.54 12.96 5.24
C GLY A 53 8.04 13.23 5.23
N ARG A 54 8.57 13.92 6.26
CA ARG A 54 10.02 14.17 6.42
C ARG A 54 10.85 12.91 6.68
N ARG A 55 10.27 11.86 7.28
CA ARG A 55 10.94 10.57 7.53
C ARG A 55 10.72 9.55 6.42
N GLY A 56 9.84 9.85 5.46
CA GLY A 56 9.46 8.98 4.36
C GLY A 56 9.62 9.67 3.01
N ILE A 57 8.73 9.34 2.09
CA ILE A 57 8.73 9.87 0.72
C ILE A 57 7.44 10.65 0.51
N VAL A 58 7.55 11.81 -0.13
CA VAL A 58 6.42 12.64 -0.56
C VAL A 58 6.43 12.71 -2.09
N PHE A 59 5.36 12.23 -2.72
CA PHE A 59 5.19 12.24 -4.17
C PHE A 59 4.68 13.61 -4.64
N ARG A 60 5.57 14.48 -5.11
CA ARG A 60 5.24 15.85 -5.53
C ARG A 60 4.42 15.93 -6.82
N SER A 61 4.50 14.91 -7.66
CA SER A 61 3.80 14.84 -8.95
C SER A 61 2.56 13.94 -8.90
N HIS A 62 2.05 13.62 -7.71
CA HIS A 62 0.80 12.88 -7.56
C HIS A 62 -0.39 13.78 -7.89
N HIS A 63 -1.31 13.27 -8.72
CA HIS A 63 -2.52 13.98 -9.12
C HIS A 63 -3.72 13.02 -9.07
N SER A 64 -4.88 13.58 -8.73
CA SER A 64 -6.16 12.87 -8.84
C SER A 64 -6.50 12.56 -10.29
N VAL A 65 -7.29 11.51 -10.50
CA VAL A 65 -7.96 11.28 -11.79
C VAL A 65 -9.14 12.24 -11.94
N PHE A 66 -9.55 12.49 -13.19
CA PHE A 66 -10.77 13.23 -13.49
C PHE A 66 -11.99 12.28 -13.59
N PRO A 67 -13.17 12.64 -13.04
CA PRO A 67 -13.42 13.81 -12.19
C PRO A 67 -12.84 13.63 -10.79
N THR A 68 -12.44 14.74 -10.16
CA THR A 68 -11.79 14.77 -8.84
C THR A 68 -12.80 14.62 -7.70
N VAL A 69 -13.53 13.50 -7.69
CA VAL A 69 -14.53 13.15 -6.67
C VAL A 69 -14.18 11.83 -5.97
N THR A 70 -14.65 11.68 -4.73
CA THR A 70 -14.26 10.61 -3.79
C THR A 70 -14.38 9.20 -4.38
N ARG A 71 -15.55 8.80 -4.87
CA ARG A 71 -15.78 7.41 -5.34
C ARG A 71 -14.94 7.06 -6.56
N VAL A 72 -14.69 8.05 -7.42
CA VAL A 72 -13.88 7.89 -8.63
C VAL A 72 -12.42 7.68 -8.25
N ASN A 73 -11.86 8.58 -7.43
CA ASN A 73 -10.46 8.51 -7.03
C ASN A 73 -10.14 7.32 -6.12
N ALA A 74 -11.05 6.94 -5.22
CA ALA A 74 -10.88 5.73 -4.40
C ALA A 74 -10.80 4.46 -5.27
N ALA A 75 -11.67 4.36 -6.29
CA ALA A 75 -11.65 3.24 -7.23
C ALA A 75 -10.37 3.21 -8.06
N SER A 76 -9.93 4.34 -8.62
CA SER A 76 -8.68 4.41 -9.37
C SER A 76 -7.46 4.10 -8.50
N PHE A 77 -7.44 4.55 -7.24
CA PHE A 77 -6.34 4.27 -6.31
C PHE A 77 -6.19 2.77 -6.01
N VAL A 78 -7.30 2.05 -5.80
CA VAL A 78 -7.28 0.62 -5.46
C VAL A 78 -7.06 -0.27 -6.68
N THR A 79 -7.59 0.14 -7.84
CA THR A 79 -7.54 -0.67 -9.08
C THR A 79 -6.36 -0.36 -9.98
N GLY A 80 -5.76 0.83 -9.85
CA GLY A 80 -4.77 1.35 -10.79
C GLY A 80 -5.33 1.72 -12.16
N ALA A 81 -6.67 1.75 -12.32
CA ALA A 81 -7.33 1.99 -13.59
C ALA A 81 -8.01 3.36 -13.65
N TYR A 82 -8.21 3.91 -14.85
CA TYR A 82 -9.00 5.13 -15.05
C TYR A 82 -10.51 4.86 -14.97
N PRO A 83 -11.35 5.90 -14.80
CA PRO A 83 -12.80 5.76 -14.69
C PRO A 83 -13.46 5.05 -15.86
N GLU A 84 -12.94 5.24 -17.07
CA GLU A 84 -13.37 4.51 -18.27
C GLU A 84 -13.27 2.99 -18.13
N THR A 85 -12.27 2.50 -17.39
CA THR A 85 -12.00 1.08 -17.22
C THR A 85 -12.73 0.49 -16.02
N HIS A 86 -12.76 1.19 -14.89
CA HIS A 86 -13.43 0.67 -13.68
C HIS A 86 -14.92 1.06 -13.57
N GLY A 87 -15.44 1.86 -14.49
CA GLY A 87 -16.87 2.16 -14.66
C GLY A 87 -17.50 3.11 -13.63
N LEU A 88 -16.73 3.62 -12.67
CA LEU A 88 -17.23 4.62 -11.71
C LEU A 88 -16.90 6.02 -12.21
N MET A 89 -17.87 6.66 -12.85
CA MET A 89 -17.71 7.95 -13.52
C MET A 89 -18.02 9.17 -12.63
N GLY A 90 -18.55 8.96 -11.43
CA GLY A 90 -18.92 10.02 -10.51
C GLY A 90 -19.34 9.49 -9.14
N ASN A 91 -19.60 10.39 -8.20
CA ASN A 91 -20.18 10.02 -6.90
C ASN A 91 -21.62 9.53 -7.05
N SER A 92 -22.35 10.15 -7.98
CA SER A 92 -23.69 9.76 -8.42
C SER A 92 -23.62 9.40 -9.90
N VAL A 93 -24.10 8.21 -10.26
CA VAL A 93 -24.12 7.73 -11.64
C VAL A 93 -25.58 7.42 -11.98
N TYR A 94 -26.07 8.05 -13.04
CA TYR A 94 -27.34 7.67 -13.65
C TYR A 94 -27.10 6.55 -14.64
N ILE A 95 -27.81 5.44 -14.48
CA ILE A 95 -27.80 4.32 -15.41
C ILE A 95 -29.20 4.29 -16.03
N PRO A 96 -29.37 4.74 -17.29
CA PRO A 96 -30.65 4.57 -17.98
C PRO A 96 -30.96 3.08 -18.10
N ARG A 97 -32.21 2.72 -17.83
CA ARG A 97 -32.71 1.38 -18.14
C ARG A 97 -32.98 1.25 -19.63
#